data_AF-A0A6C0H5C3-F1
#
_entry.id   AF-A0A6C0H5C3-F1
#
_cell.length_a   1.000
_cell.length_b   1.000
_cell.length_c   1.000
_cell.angle_alpha   90.00
_cell.angle_beta   90.00
_cell.angle_gamma   90.00
#
_symmetry.space_group_name_H-M   'P 1'
#
loop_
_entity.id
_entity.type
_entity.pdbx_description
1 polymer ?
#
loop_
_entity_poly.entity_id
_entity_poly.type
_entity_poly.pdbx_seq_one_letter_code
_entity_poly.pdbx_strand_id
1 'polypeptide(L)'
;MFKNIEEIEKKYGLIINKKINNEKILLSIFNSLEIREEDYDLNDLNVLVIIGLYYRDVKKDYENAKKYYLMAVEKGNANGMNDLGYLYHIVEKDYENAKKYYLMAVEKGNDSAMNNLGNLYHNVEKDYENAKKYYLMAIENGCNMAMNNLGYLYYNVEKDYENAKKYYLMAIEKGNANAMNNLGYLYHFVEKDNENAKKYYLMAIEKGNELAINNLGLLCGKNYLKMYVCLKEIKNRNELIENEITNIRKKRRIIEYENKLMYFRKLNNIKYCEICFENDKLHLLMECGHDICKDCFVKVEKCPYCRC
;
A
#
# COMPACT_ATOMS: atom_id res chain seq x y z
N MET A 1 19.04 -1.51 17.58
CA MET A 1 18.11 -0.94 18.56
C MET A 1 17.31 0.14 17.84
N PHE A 2 15.98 0.07 17.90
CA PHE A 2 15.08 1.08 17.33
C PHE A 2 15.20 2.39 18.09
N LYS A 3 15.22 3.50 17.37
CA LYS A 3 15.35 4.86 17.93
C LYS A 3 14.04 5.62 18.01
N ASN A 4 13.05 5.23 17.21
CA ASN A 4 11.73 5.86 17.14
C ASN A 4 10.69 4.84 16.67
N ILE A 5 9.42 5.19 16.78
CA ILE A 5 8.29 4.34 16.38
C ILE A 5 8.31 4.02 14.87
N GLU A 6 8.76 4.94 14.03
CA GLU A 6 8.74 4.77 12.56
C GLU A 6 9.67 3.63 12.11
N GLU A 7 10.81 3.45 12.78
CA GLU A 7 11.70 2.32 12.51
C GLU A 7 11.04 0.97 12.87
N ILE A 8 10.21 0.92 13.92
CA ILE A 8 9.45 -0.27 14.32
C ILE A 8 8.34 -0.56 13.30
N GLU A 9 7.52 0.46 13.00
CA GLU A 9 6.44 0.40 12.01
C GLU A 9 6.96 -0.11 10.66
N LYS A 10 8.09 0.45 10.20
CA LYS A 10 8.73 0.05 8.95
C LYS A 10 9.23 -1.39 8.98
N LYS A 11 9.89 -1.83 10.07
CA LYS A 11 10.47 -3.17 10.14
C LYS A 11 9.41 -4.27 10.21
N TYR A 12 8.35 -4.05 10.99
CA TYR A 12 7.32 -5.06 11.25
C TYR A 12 6.04 -4.85 10.44
N GLY A 13 5.97 -3.80 9.61
CA GLY A 13 4.78 -3.49 8.81
C GLY A 13 3.56 -3.13 9.65
N LEU A 14 3.77 -2.43 10.77
CA LEU A 14 2.73 -2.09 11.74
C LEU A 14 2.35 -0.62 11.64
N ILE A 15 1.14 -0.29 12.09
CA ILE A 15 0.72 1.09 12.36
C ILE A 15 0.45 1.19 13.86
N ILE A 16 1.27 1.95 14.56
CA ILE A 16 1.22 2.10 16.00
C ILE A 16 0.49 3.41 16.31
N ASN A 17 -0.55 3.33 17.14
CA ASN A 17 -1.28 4.53 17.54
C ASN A 17 -0.45 5.39 18.50
N LYS A 18 0.28 6.37 17.94
CA LYS A 18 1.17 7.29 18.67
C LYS A 18 0.44 8.16 19.70
N LYS A 19 -0.89 8.32 19.61
CA LYS A 19 -1.67 9.09 20.59
C LYS A 19 -1.90 8.35 21.90
N ILE A 20 -1.84 7.02 21.86
CA ILE A 20 -2.21 6.16 23.00
C ILE A 20 -0.97 5.50 23.61
N ASN A 21 0.03 5.20 22.79
CA ASN A 21 1.21 4.48 23.25
C ASN A 21 2.33 5.43 23.69
N ASN A 22 2.83 5.21 24.90
CA ASN A 22 4.01 5.90 25.41
C ASN A 22 5.24 5.45 24.61
N GLU A 23 5.79 6.34 23.79
CA GLU A 23 6.92 6.05 22.90
C GLU A 23 8.13 5.45 23.64
N LYS A 24 8.45 5.94 24.83
CA LYS A 24 9.59 5.44 25.61
C LYS A 24 9.39 3.98 26.02
N ILE A 25 8.20 3.65 26.52
CA ILE A 25 7.85 2.29 26.94
C ILE A 25 7.80 1.37 25.71
N LEU A 26 7.22 1.83 24.62
CA LEU A 26 7.15 1.07 23.37
C LEU A 26 8.54 0.75 22.83
N LEU A 27 9.44 1.74 22.79
CA LEU A 27 10.82 1.52 22.39
C LEU A 27 11.55 0.57 23.34
N SER A 28 11.28 0.62 24.65
CA SER A 28 11.85 -0.33 25.61
C SER A 28 11.45 -1.76 25.26
N ILE A 29 10.14 -2.01 25.17
CA ILE A 29 9.57 -3.34 24.88
C ILE A 29 10.06 -3.89 23.54
N PHE A 30 10.00 -3.09 22.46
CA PHE A 30 10.38 -3.54 21.12
C PHE A 30 11.89 -3.75 20.93
N ASN A 31 12.71 -3.19 21.83
CA ASN A 31 14.14 -3.46 21.88
C ASN A 31 14.52 -4.59 22.85
N SER A 32 13.59 -5.07 23.67
CA SER A 32 13.82 -6.20 24.55
C SER A 32 13.95 -7.51 23.77
N LEU A 33 14.91 -8.35 24.18
CA LEU A 33 15.03 -9.72 23.68
C LEU A 33 13.93 -10.62 24.25
N GLU A 34 13.49 -10.35 25.48
CA GLU A 34 12.44 -11.04 26.20
C GLU A 34 11.77 -10.06 27.17
N ILE A 35 10.48 -10.27 27.45
CA ILE A 35 9.72 -9.46 28.39
C ILE A 35 9.79 -10.12 29.76
N ARG A 36 10.39 -9.41 30.73
CA ARG A 36 10.32 -9.78 32.14
C ARG A 36 9.23 -8.93 32.78
N GLU A 37 8.22 -9.57 33.35
CA GLU A 37 7.04 -8.89 33.90
C GLU A 37 7.40 -7.87 35.00
N GLU A 38 8.49 -8.10 35.73
CA GLU A 38 9.02 -7.18 36.76
C GLU A 38 9.55 -5.84 36.23
N ASP A 39 9.91 -5.77 34.94
CA ASP A 39 10.45 -4.55 34.32
C ASP A 39 9.34 -3.54 33.96
N TYR A 40 8.07 -3.94 34.05
CA TYR A 40 6.93 -3.19 33.51
C TYR A 40 5.74 -3.12 34.49
N ASP A 41 5.07 -1.98 34.55
CA ASP A 41 3.83 -1.86 35.34
C ASP A 41 2.65 -2.54 34.60
N LEU A 42 2.36 -3.79 34.97
CA LEU A 42 1.23 -4.55 34.41
C LEU A 42 -0.15 -4.01 34.84
N ASN A 43 -0.22 -2.98 35.70
CA ASN A 43 -1.47 -2.27 35.93
C ASN A 43 -1.76 -1.21 34.87
N ASP A 44 -0.74 -0.74 34.15
CA ASP A 44 -0.93 0.14 33.02
C ASP A 44 -1.49 -0.64 31.82
N LEU A 45 -2.74 -0.32 31.50
CA LEU A 45 -3.48 -0.90 30.39
C LEU A 45 -2.82 -0.70 29.02
N ASN A 46 -2.02 0.35 28.82
CA ASN A 46 -1.27 0.56 27.59
C ASN A 46 -0.02 -0.33 27.55
N VAL A 47 0.65 -0.55 28.67
CA VAL A 47 1.79 -1.49 28.76
C VAL A 47 1.35 -2.88 28.32
N LEU A 48 0.21 -3.37 28.83
CA LEU A 48 -0.33 -4.68 28.47
C LEU A 48 -0.59 -4.81 26.97
N VAL A 49 -1.20 -3.79 26.35
CA VAL A 49 -1.44 -3.78 24.90
C VAL A 49 -0.12 -3.79 24.12
N ILE A 50 0.88 -3.00 24.53
CA ILE A 50 2.18 -2.94 23.84
C ILE A 50 2.95 -4.26 23.97
N ILE A 51 2.92 -4.91 25.14
CA ILE A 51 3.50 -6.25 25.33
C ILE A 51 2.78 -7.26 24.42
N GLY A 52 1.44 -7.22 24.37
CA GLY A 52 0.67 -8.07 23.46
C GLY A 52 1.04 -7.87 21.99
N LEU A 53 1.20 -6.61 21.55
CA LEU A 53 1.65 -6.25 20.20
C LEU A 53 3.05 -6.81 19.91
N TYR A 54 3.97 -6.71 20.86
CA TYR A 54 5.31 -7.28 20.74
C TYR A 54 5.26 -8.80 20.55
N TYR A 55 4.50 -9.52 21.38
CA TYR A 55 4.38 -10.98 21.23
C TYR A 55 3.75 -11.37 19.90
N ARG A 56 2.70 -10.66 19.47
CA ARG A 56 2.02 -10.91 18.19
C ARG A 56 2.91 -10.65 16.97
N ASP A 57 3.60 -9.52 16.95
CA ASP A 57 4.23 -9.03 15.72
C ASP A 57 5.73 -9.30 15.63
N VAL A 58 6.41 -9.34 16.78
CA VAL A 58 7.85 -9.61 16.86
C VAL A 58 8.13 -11.08 17.11
N LYS A 59 7.50 -11.67 18.15
CA LYS A 59 7.75 -13.06 18.54
C LYS A 59 6.88 -14.08 17.81
N LYS A 60 5.75 -13.64 17.25
CA LYS A 60 4.72 -14.51 16.66
C LYS A 60 4.20 -15.55 17.66
N ASP A 61 4.16 -15.16 18.93
CA ASP A 61 3.64 -15.96 20.04
C ASP A 61 2.25 -15.46 20.40
N TYR A 62 1.24 -16.10 19.79
CA TYR A 62 -0.14 -15.65 19.90
C TYR A 62 -0.78 -16.00 21.25
N GLU A 63 -0.28 -17.03 21.95
CA GLU A 63 -0.76 -17.39 23.29
C GLU A 63 -0.39 -16.31 24.30
N ASN A 64 0.87 -15.88 24.30
CA ASN A 64 1.28 -14.76 25.14
C ASN A 64 0.60 -13.46 24.72
N ALA A 65 0.49 -13.17 23.42
CA ALA A 65 -0.26 -12.00 22.97
C ALA A 65 -1.70 -11.99 23.51
N LYS A 66 -2.40 -13.12 23.40
CA LYS A 66 -3.77 -13.30 23.92
C LYS A 66 -3.85 -13.12 25.42
N LYS A 67 -2.90 -13.67 26.19
CA LYS A 67 -2.80 -13.48 27.65
C LYS A 67 -2.79 -11.98 28.01
N TYR A 68 -1.88 -11.20 27.42
CA TYR A 68 -1.76 -9.77 27.75
C TYR A 68 -2.95 -8.94 27.25
N TYR A 69 -3.52 -9.28 26.09
CA TYR A 69 -4.74 -8.62 25.63
C TYR A 69 -5.94 -8.91 26.53
N LEU A 70 -6.11 -10.15 27.03
CA LEU A 70 -7.15 -10.48 28.01
C LEU A 70 -7.00 -9.66 29.29
N MET A 71 -5.79 -9.53 29.83
CA MET A 71 -5.54 -8.67 30.99
C MET A 71 -5.90 -7.20 30.71
N ALA A 72 -5.62 -6.69 29.50
CA ALA A 72 -6.00 -5.34 29.11
C ALA A 72 -7.54 -5.20 28.99
N VAL A 73 -8.22 -6.22 28.45
CA VAL A 73 -9.68 -6.29 28.33
C VAL A 73 -10.35 -6.29 29.70
N GLU A 74 -9.84 -7.06 30.66
CA GLU A 74 -10.34 -7.09 32.05
C GLU A 74 -10.26 -5.72 32.72
N LYS A 75 -9.23 -4.93 32.38
CA LYS A 75 -9.07 -3.54 32.82
C LYS A 75 -9.86 -2.52 31.97
N GLY A 76 -10.67 -3.00 31.02
CA GLY A 76 -11.56 -2.18 30.20
C GLY A 76 -10.88 -1.43 29.05
N ASN A 77 -9.69 -1.85 28.61
CA ASN A 77 -8.95 -1.21 27.52
C ASN A 77 -9.57 -1.55 26.15
N ALA A 78 -9.98 -0.51 25.41
CA ALA A 78 -10.62 -0.67 24.10
C ALA A 78 -9.66 -1.17 23.00
N ASN A 79 -8.36 -0.83 23.07
CA ASN A 79 -7.37 -1.36 22.13
C ASN A 79 -7.10 -2.84 22.39
N GLY A 80 -7.01 -3.26 23.66
CA GLY A 80 -6.91 -4.67 24.03
C GLY A 80 -8.09 -5.48 23.51
N MET A 81 -9.31 -4.93 23.59
CA MET A 81 -10.50 -5.54 22.98
C MET A 81 -10.38 -5.63 21.46
N ASN A 82 -9.95 -4.57 20.77
CA ASN A 82 -9.72 -4.61 19.33
C ASN A 82 -8.64 -5.63 18.93
N ASP A 83 -7.49 -5.64 19.60
CA ASP A 83 -6.38 -6.53 19.29
C ASP A 83 -6.70 -7.99 19.60
N LEU A 84 -7.46 -8.26 20.67
CA LEU A 84 -7.99 -9.59 20.94
C LEU A 84 -8.98 -10.03 19.87
N GLY A 85 -9.89 -9.14 19.47
CA GLY A 85 -10.80 -9.38 18.34
C GLY A 85 -10.03 -9.68 17.04
N TYR A 86 -8.90 -9.00 16.81
CA TYR A 86 -8.00 -9.28 15.69
C TYR A 86 -7.36 -10.66 15.76
N LEU A 87 -6.90 -11.12 16.93
CA LEU A 87 -6.37 -12.48 17.08
C LEU A 87 -7.43 -13.52 16.73
N TYR A 88 -8.64 -13.37 17.26
CA TYR A 88 -9.75 -14.27 16.93
C TYR A 88 -10.10 -14.25 15.44
N HIS A 89 -10.13 -13.07 14.82
CA HIS A 89 -10.48 -12.90 13.41
C HIS A 89 -9.41 -13.49 12.47
N ILE A 90 -8.14 -13.15 12.69
CA ILE A 90 -7.07 -13.43 11.73
C ILE A 90 -6.38 -14.76 12.02
N VAL A 91 -6.09 -15.06 13.28
CA VAL A 91 -5.31 -16.23 13.69
C VAL A 91 -6.22 -17.43 13.94
N GLU A 92 -7.20 -17.29 14.82
CA GLU A 92 -8.04 -18.43 15.25
C GLU A 92 -9.21 -18.70 14.29
N LYS A 93 -9.56 -17.73 13.42
CA LYS A 93 -10.75 -17.76 12.55
C LYS A 93 -12.07 -17.96 13.31
N ASP A 94 -12.10 -17.54 14.57
CA ASP A 94 -13.29 -17.51 15.40
C ASP A 94 -13.98 -16.15 15.23
N TYR A 95 -14.84 -16.08 14.22
CA TYR A 95 -15.51 -14.83 13.85
C TYR A 95 -16.55 -14.38 14.88
N GLU A 96 -17.10 -15.29 15.69
CA GLU A 96 -18.07 -14.96 16.72
C GLU A 96 -17.38 -14.22 17.88
N ASN A 97 -16.27 -14.76 18.39
CA ASN A 97 -15.49 -14.06 19.40
C ASN A 97 -14.85 -12.78 18.84
N ALA A 98 -14.38 -12.78 17.60
CA ALA A 98 -13.90 -11.56 16.95
C ALA A 98 -14.96 -10.46 16.96
N LYS A 99 -16.18 -10.77 16.49
CA LYS A 99 -17.31 -9.83 16.48
C LYS A 99 -17.63 -9.32 17.87
N LYS A 100 -17.71 -10.21 18.86
CA LYS A 100 -17.96 -9.88 20.26
C LYS A 100 -16.97 -8.83 20.78
N TYR A 101 -15.66 -9.09 20.65
CA TYR A 101 -14.65 -8.17 21.18
C TYR A 101 -14.55 -6.87 20.36
N TYR A 102 -14.78 -6.91 19.05
CA TYR A 102 -14.88 -5.69 18.26
C TYR A 102 -16.08 -4.83 18.70
N LEU A 103 -17.26 -5.41 18.93
CA LEU A 103 -18.43 -4.68 19.42
C LEU A 103 -18.14 -4.02 20.77
N MET A 104 -17.53 -4.74 21.72
CA MET A 104 -17.11 -4.17 23.01
C MET A 104 -16.13 -2.99 22.85
N ALA A 105 -15.19 -3.08 21.91
CA ALA A 105 -14.26 -1.99 21.61
C ALA A 105 -14.96 -0.79 20.96
N VAL A 106 -15.93 -1.03 20.08
CA VAL A 106 -16.75 0.01 19.42
C VAL A 106 -17.58 0.78 20.44
N GLU A 107 -18.18 0.10 21.44
CA GLU A 107 -18.92 0.75 22.53
C GLU A 107 -18.04 1.72 23.34
N LYS A 108 -16.73 1.48 23.37
CA LYS A 108 -15.73 2.36 24.00
C LYS A 108 -15.11 3.38 23.02
N GLY A 109 -15.65 3.52 21.82
CA GLY A 109 -15.20 4.50 20.82
C GLY A 109 -13.94 4.12 20.06
N ASN A 110 -13.57 2.83 20.00
CA ASN A 110 -12.39 2.41 19.25
C ASN A 110 -12.64 2.44 17.73
N ASP A 111 -12.02 3.40 17.05
CA ASP A 111 -12.15 3.64 15.61
C ASP A 111 -11.61 2.47 14.75
N SER A 112 -10.54 1.83 15.21
CA SER A 112 -9.93 0.68 14.55
C SER A 112 -10.83 -0.55 14.62
N ALA A 113 -11.52 -0.76 15.74
CA ALA A 113 -12.52 -1.80 15.90
C ALA A 113 -13.75 -1.55 15.02
N MET A 114 -14.18 -0.29 14.86
CA MET A 114 -15.26 0.05 13.91
C MET A 114 -14.87 -0.38 12.48
N ASN A 115 -13.65 -0.06 12.05
CA ASN A 115 -13.15 -0.51 10.75
C ASN A 115 -13.04 -2.04 10.64
N ASN A 116 -12.53 -2.71 11.68
CA ASN A 116 -12.37 -4.16 11.69
C ASN A 116 -13.71 -4.91 11.70
N LEU A 117 -14.71 -4.37 12.41
CA LEU A 117 -16.07 -4.88 12.38
C LEU A 117 -16.71 -4.67 11.00
N GLY A 118 -16.48 -3.53 10.36
CA GLY A 118 -16.85 -3.30 8.97
C GLY A 118 -16.23 -4.33 8.01
N ASN A 119 -14.95 -4.66 8.21
CA ASN A 119 -14.26 -5.71 7.44
C ASN A 119 -14.86 -7.10 7.68
N LEU A 120 -15.23 -7.42 8.92
CA LEU A 120 -15.89 -8.69 9.26
C LEU A 120 -17.22 -8.81 8.52
N TYR A 121 -18.07 -7.79 8.60
CA TYR A 121 -19.34 -7.74 7.89
C TYR A 121 -19.17 -7.84 6.37
N HIS A 122 -18.22 -7.10 5.79
CA HIS A 122 -17.98 -7.09 4.34
C HIS A 122 -17.43 -8.44 3.83
N ASN A 123 -16.45 -9.01 4.53
CA ASN A 123 -15.67 -10.13 4.02
C ASN A 123 -16.25 -11.49 4.44
N VAL A 124 -16.74 -11.61 5.66
CA VAL A 124 -17.22 -12.87 6.25
C VAL A 124 -18.73 -12.98 6.11
N GLU A 125 -19.48 -12.03 6.69
CA GLU A 125 -20.95 -12.13 6.75
C GLU A 125 -21.64 -11.71 5.44
N LYS A 126 -20.92 -10.97 4.56
CA LYS A 126 -21.46 -10.35 3.34
C LYS A 126 -22.63 -9.40 3.59
N ASP A 127 -22.70 -8.84 4.79
CA ASP A 127 -23.66 -7.80 5.17
C ASP A 127 -23.06 -6.43 4.84
N TYR A 128 -23.32 -5.98 3.62
CA TYR A 128 -22.73 -4.74 3.12
C TYR A 128 -23.34 -3.48 3.73
N GLU A 129 -24.59 -3.55 4.21
CA GLU A 129 -25.23 -2.42 4.90
C GLU A 129 -24.55 -2.14 6.24
N ASN A 130 -24.34 -3.19 7.06
CA ASN A 130 -23.60 -3.03 8.30
C ASN A 130 -22.13 -2.71 8.04
N ALA A 131 -21.49 -3.31 7.02
CA ALA A 131 -20.13 -2.94 6.65
C ALA A 131 -20.01 -1.43 6.36
N LYS A 132 -20.89 -0.89 5.52
CA LYS A 132 -20.95 0.54 5.20
C LYS A 132 -21.17 1.40 6.44
N LYS A 133 -22.13 1.02 7.29
CA LYS A 133 -22.42 1.72 8.56
C LYS A 133 -21.16 1.82 9.43
N TYR A 134 -20.48 0.71 9.68
CA TYR A 134 -19.29 0.70 10.54
C TYR A 134 -18.08 1.39 9.90
N TYR A 135 -17.91 1.34 8.58
CA TYR A 135 -16.88 2.14 7.92
C TYR A 135 -17.15 3.64 8.04
N LEU A 136 -18.40 4.10 7.86
CA LEU A 136 -18.77 5.51 8.05
C LEU A 136 -18.50 5.96 9.49
N MET A 137 -18.94 5.18 10.48
CA MET A 137 -18.65 5.44 11.90
C MET A 137 -17.14 5.53 12.18
N ALA A 138 -16.35 4.62 11.59
CA ALA A 138 -14.89 4.62 11.75
C ALA A 138 -14.27 5.91 11.17
N ILE A 139 -14.73 6.37 10.00
CA ILE A 139 -14.26 7.61 9.36
C ILE A 139 -14.59 8.83 10.23
N GLU A 140 -15.82 8.91 10.75
CA GLU A 140 -16.25 9.98 11.66
C GLU A 140 -15.40 10.05 12.94
N ASN A 141 -14.90 8.90 13.40
CA ASN A 141 -14.01 8.79 14.56
C ASN A 141 -12.51 8.90 14.20
N GLY A 142 -12.17 9.20 12.94
CA GLY A 142 -10.80 9.48 12.51
C GLY A 142 -10.00 8.28 11.96
N CYS A 143 -10.65 7.13 11.75
CA CYS A 143 -10.02 5.97 11.14
C CYS A 143 -9.82 6.18 9.62
N ASN A 144 -8.62 6.60 9.23
CA ASN A 144 -8.29 6.84 7.82
C ASN A 144 -8.33 5.57 6.95
N MET A 145 -8.13 4.38 7.54
CA MET A 145 -8.16 3.11 6.81
C MET A 145 -9.56 2.79 6.26
N ALA A 146 -10.61 3.17 6.99
CA ALA A 146 -11.99 2.92 6.61
C ALA A 146 -12.40 3.68 5.33
N MET A 147 -11.76 4.81 5.03
CA MET A 147 -12.01 5.56 3.78
C MET A 147 -11.73 4.70 2.54
N ASN A 148 -10.61 3.98 2.50
CA ASN A 148 -10.30 3.08 1.39
C ASN A 148 -11.30 1.91 1.31
N ASN A 149 -11.65 1.33 2.45
CA ASN A 149 -12.55 0.16 2.49
C ASN A 149 -13.98 0.54 2.07
N LEU A 150 -14.44 1.73 2.46
CA LEU A 150 -15.71 2.27 1.99
C LEU A 150 -15.68 2.58 0.49
N GLY A 151 -14.59 3.17 -0.02
CA GLY A 151 -14.39 3.36 -1.46
C GLY A 151 -14.43 2.04 -2.24
N TYR A 152 -13.82 0.99 -1.67
CA TYR A 152 -13.86 -0.37 -2.23
C TYR A 152 -15.27 -0.96 -2.26
N LEU A 153 -16.04 -0.77 -1.19
CA LEU A 153 -17.44 -1.20 -1.11
C LEU A 153 -18.27 -0.51 -2.21
N TYR A 154 -18.17 0.82 -2.33
CA TYR A 154 -18.85 1.57 -3.39
C TYR A 154 -18.46 1.08 -4.78
N TYR A 155 -17.18 0.84 -5.02
CA TYR A 155 -16.68 0.38 -6.32
C TYR A 155 -17.17 -1.03 -6.69
N ASN A 156 -17.06 -1.98 -5.76
CA ASN A 156 -17.27 -3.40 -6.06
C ASN A 156 -18.69 -3.87 -5.84
N VAL A 157 -19.37 -3.37 -4.82
CA VAL A 157 -20.71 -3.81 -4.40
C VAL A 157 -21.76 -2.89 -5.01
N GLU A 158 -21.73 -1.60 -4.68
CA GLU A 158 -22.78 -0.66 -5.09
C GLU A 158 -22.63 -0.17 -6.55
N LYS A 159 -21.44 -0.35 -7.14
CA LYS A 159 -21.05 0.22 -8.46
C LYS A 159 -21.23 1.74 -8.55
N ASP A 160 -21.15 2.42 -7.40
CA ASP A 160 -21.17 3.88 -7.31
C ASP A 160 -19.73 4.40 -7.42
N TYR A 161 -19.31 4.65 -8.65
CA TYR A 161 -17.94 5.07 -8.93
C TYR A 161 -17.64 6.50 -8.49
N GLU A 162 -18.65 7.36 -8.37
CA GLU A 162 -18.47 8.73 -7.91
C GLU A 162 -18.13 8.75 -6.41
N ASN A 163 -18.90 8.02 -5.59
CA ASN A 163 -18.59 7.88 -4.18
C ASN A 163 -17.29 7.07 -3.97
N ALA A 164 -17.03 6.02 -4.77
CA ALA A 164 -15.76 5.30 -4.70
C ALA A 164 -14.57 6.25 -4.89
N LYS A 165 -14.61 7.08 -5.94
CA LYS A 165 -13.58 8.09 -6.24
C LYS A 165 -13.43 9.10 -5.11
N LYS A 166 -14.54 9.63 -4.58
CA LYS A 166 -14.56 10.56 -3.44
C LYS A 166 -13.81 9.98 -2.23
N TYR A 167 -14.17 8.77 -1.80
CA TYR A 167 -13.56 8.15 -0.62
C TYR A 167 -12.11 7.71 -0.85
N TYR A 168 -11.75 7.28 -2.07
CA TYR A 168 -10.35 7.05 -2.41
C TYR A 168 -9.53 8.34 -2.35
N LEU A 169 -10.02 9.46 -2.87
CA LEU A 169 -9.33 10.75 -2.79
C LEU A 169 -9.11 11.18 -1.33
N MET A 170 -10.14 11.06 -0.47
CA MET A 170 -10.00 11.33 0.97
C MET A 170 -8.93 10.45 1.62
N ALA A 171 -8.87 9.16 1.29
CA ALA A 171 -7.84 8.26 1.81
C ALA A 171 -6.43 8.63 1.30
N ILE A 172 -6.32 9.09 0.04
CA ILE A 172 -5.06 9.55 -0.57
C ILE A 172 -4.51 10.79 0.14
N GLU A 173 -5.37 11.73 0.53
CA GLU A 173 -4.98 12.90 1.35
C GLU A 173 -4.37 12.49 2.69
N LYS A 174 -4.73 11.30 3.20
CA LYS A 174 -4.16 10.69 4.41
C LYS A 174 -2.96 9.76 4.11
N GLY A 175 -2.47 9.74 2.87
CA GLY A 175 -1.31 8.98 2.45
C GLY A 175 -1.56 7.50 2.16
N ASN A 176 -2.82 7.09 1.98
CA ASN A 176 -3.16 5.68 1.75
C ASN A 176 -2.74 5.21 0.35
N ALA A 177 -1.69 4.38 0.27
CA ALA A 177 -1.17 3.86 -0.99
C ALA A 177 -2.12 2.86 -1.70
N ASN A 178 -2.94 2.12 -0.94
CA ASN A 178 -3.95 1.23 -1.52
C ASN A 178 -5.05 2.03 -2.22
N ALA A 179 -5.45 3.17 -1.65
CA ALA A 179 -6.42 4.06 -2.28
C ALA A 179 -5.86 4.69 -3.57
N MET A 180 -4.58 5.06 -3.61
CA MET A 180 -3.90 5.48 -4.84
C MET A 180 -4.00 4.40 -5.93
N ASN A 181 -3.68 3.14 -5.59
CA ASN A 181 -3.82 2.02 -6.50
C ASN A 181 -5.27 1.82 -6.97
N ASN A 182 -6.24 1.82 -6.06
CA ASN A 182 -7.64 1.59 -6.38
C ASN A 182 -8.24 2.71 -7.24
N LEU A 183 -7.83 3.96 -7.00
CA LEU A 183 -8.21 5.07 -7.86
C LEU A 183 -7.58 4.96 -9.24
N GLY A 184 -6.30 4.55 -9.34
CA GLY A 184 -5.67 4.23 -10.62
C GLY A 184 -6.41 3.13 -11.39
N TYR A 185 -6.90 2.12 -10.68
CA TYR A 185 -7.73 1.05 -11.24
C TYR A 185 -9.07 1.56 -11.77
N LEU A 186 -9.75 2.42 -11.01
CA LEU A 186 -10.97 3.09 -11.44
C LEU A 186 -10.73 3.90 -12.73
N TYR A 187 -9.69 4.73 -12.78
CA TYR A 187 -9.35 5.50 -13.98
C TYR A 187 -9.08 4.60 -15.18
N HIS A 188 -8.32 3.51 -15.01
CA HIS A 188 -7.97 2.63 -16.12
C HIS A 188 -9.18 1.87 -16.67
N PHE A 189 -9.97 1.25 -15.80
CA PHE A 189 -10.99 0.29 -16.21
C PHE A 189 -12.38 0.90 -16.38
N VAL A 190 -12.71 1.94 -15.61
CA VAL A 190 -14.03 2.60 -15.65
C VAL A 190 -13.97 3.85 -16.53
N GLU A 191 -13.14 4.82 -16.19
CA GLU A 191 -13.08 6.10 -16.91
C GLU A 191 -12.27 6.02 -18.23
N LYS A 192 -11.51 4.92 -18.44
CA LYS A 192 -10.59 4.74 -19.59
C LYS A 192 -9.53 5.83 -19.72
N ASP A 193 -9.19 6.48 -18.61
CA ASP A 193 -8.17 7.51 -18.52
C ASP A 193 -6.83 6.89 -18.09
N ASN A 194 -6.04 6.53 -19.10
CA ASN A 194 -4.74 5.91 -18.88
C ASN A 194 -3.69 6.87 -18.30
N GLU A 195 -3.85 8.19 -18.48
CA GLU A 195 -2.92 9.18 -17.96
C GLU A 195 -3.07 9.32 -16.45
N ASN A 196 -4.31 9.52 -15.97
CA ASN A 196 -4.58 9.52 -14.54
C ASN A 196 -4.32 8.16 -13.91
N ALA A 197 -4.64 7.05 -14.59
CA ALA A 197 -4.28 5.72 -14.11
C ALA A 197 -2.77 5.59 -13.86
N LYS A 198 -1.93 5.96 -14.85
CA LYS A 198 -0.47 5.94 -14.72
C LYS A 198 -0.03 6.80 -13.53
N LYS A 199 -0.54 8.03 -13.44
CA LYS A 199 -0.20 8.97 -12.34
C LYS A 199 -0.44 8.33 -10.97
N TYR A 200 -1.64 7.81 -10.72
CA TYR A 200 -1.99 7.25 -9.42
C TYR A 200 -1.28 5.93 -9.11
N TYR A 201 -1.02 5.08 -10.12
CA TYR A 201 -0.17 3.90 -9.92
C TYR A 201 1.26 4.29 -9.55
N LEU A 202 1.88 5.26 -10.21
CA LEU A 202 3.24 5.70 -9.86
C LEU A 202 3.31 6.28 -8.44
N MET A 203 2.31 7.06 -8.02
CA MET A 203 2.19 7.55 -6.65
C MET A 203 2.09 6.40 -5.64
N ALA A 204 1.28 5.38 -5.94
CA ALA A 204 1.13 4.20 -5.09
C ALA A 204 2.44 3.41 -4.96
N ILE A 205 3.16 3.20 -6.06
CA ILE A 205 4.45 2.51 -6.11
C ILE A 205 5.52 3.27 -5.30
N GLU A 206 5.56 4.61 -5.42
CA GLU A 206 6.44 5.47 -4.62
C GLU A 206 6.20 5.29 -3.11
N LYS A 207 4.96 5.01 -2.72
CA LYS A 207 4.56 4.68 -1.33
C LYS A 207 4.66 3.19 -0.98
N GLY A 208 5.25 2.37 -1.84
CA GLY A 208 5.52 0.95 -1.56
C GLY A 208 4.37 0.00 -1.88
N ASN A 209 3.37 0.42 -2.66
CA ASN A 209 2.28 -0.46 -3.07
C ASN A 209 2.73 -1.42 -4.20
N GLU A 210 2.86 -2.70 -3.89
CA GLU A 210 3.28 -3.72 -4.86
C GLU A 210 2.19 -4.04 -5.91
N LEU A 211 0.91 -3.98 -5.53
CA LEU A 211 -0.20 -4.24 -6.46
C LEU A 211 -0.23 -3.21 -7.60
N ALA A 212 0.17 -1.97 -7.32
CA ALA A 212 0.27 -0.91 -8.31
C ALA A 212 1.35 -1.18 -9.37
N ILE A 213 2.41 -1.96 -9.05
CA ILE A 213 3.39 -2.41 -10.05
C ILE A 213 2.73 -3.33 -11.06
N ASN A 214 1.95 -4.31 -10.58
CA ASN A 214 1.21 -5.23 -11.44
C ASN A 214 0.21 -4.49 -12.32
N ASN A 215 -0.54 -3.54 -11.74
CA ASN A 215 -1.51 -2.74 -12.46
C ASN A 215 -0.88 -1.76 -13.47
N LEU A 216 0.28 -1.18 -13.16
CA LEU A 216 1.08 -0.42 -14.12
C LEU A 216 1.57 -1.33 -15.26
N GLY A 217 1.96 -2.57 -14.96
CA GLY A 217 2.30 -3.58 -15.95
C GLY A 217 1.15 -3.87 -16.90
N LEU A 218 -0.07 -4.03 -16.38
CA LEU A 218 -1.28 -4.20 -17.18
C LEU A 218 -1.58 -2.97 -18.04
N LEU A 219 -1.51 -1.76 -17.47
CA LEU A 219 -1.66 -0.50 -18.21
C LEU A 219 -0.64 -0.39 -19.36
N CYS A 220 0.58 -0.88 -19.15
CA CYS A 220 1.64 -0.92 -20.13
C CYS A 220 1.53 -2.09 -21.14
N GLY A 221 0.46 -2.90 -21.08
CA GLY A 221 0.29 -4.07 -21.95
C GLY A 221 1.32 -5.17 -21.71
N LYS A 222 1.80 -5.32 -20.47
CA LYS A 222 2.90 -6.21 -20.07
C LYS A 222 4.22 -5.95 -20.83
N ASN A 223 4.38 -4.75 -21.40
CA ASN A 223 5.59 -4.33 -22.07
C ASN A 223 6.61 -3.82 -21.04
N TYR A 224 7.65 -4.61 -20.79
CA TYR A 224 8.70 -4.29 -19.83
C TYR A 224 9.45 -2.99 -20.12
N LEU A 225 9.55 -2.57 -21.39
CA LEU A 225 10.22 -1.31 -21.74
C LEU A 225 9.37 -0.09 -21.36
N LYS A 226 8.05 -0.13 -21.61
CA LYS A 226 7.12 0.91 -21.15
C LYS A 226 7.13 1.03 -19.63
N MET A 227 7.05 -0.11 -18.95
CA MET A 227 7.11 -0.20 -17.49
C MET A 227 8.44 0.35 -16.96
N TYR A 228 9.57 -0.05 -17.57
CA TYR A 228 10.91 0.43 -17.21
C TYR A 228 11.02 1.96 -17.26
N VAL A 229 10.52 2.57 -18.34
CA VAL A 229 10.54 4.02 -18.50
C VAL A 229 9.68 4.71 -17.45
N CYS A 230 8.48 4.21 -17.19
CA CYS A 230 7.58 4.76 -16.17
C CYS A 230 8.21 4.69 -14.76
N LEU A 231 8.80 3.54 -14.39
CA LEU A 231 9.45 3.39 -13.08
C LEU A 231 10.65 4.33 -12.91
N LYS A 232 11.39 4.61 -13.99
CA LYS A 232 12.50 5.58 -13.95
C LYS A 232 12.04 7.04 -13.76
N GLU A 233 10.78 7.37 -14.01
CA GLU A 233 10.22 8.71 -13.77
C GLU A 233 10.04 9.01 -12.27
N ILE A 234 9.94 7.98 -11.42
CA ILE A 234 9.79 8.15 -9.97
C ILE A 234 11.09 8.73 -9.40
N LYS A 235 10.96 9.86 -8.67
CA LYS A 235 12.08 10.58 -8.06
C LYS A 235 12.53 9.95 -6.75
N ASN A 236 11.61 9.67 -5.83
CA ASN A 236 11.93 9.07 -4.53
C ASN A 236 11.79 7.54 -4.60
N ARG A 237 12.84 6.88 -5.09
CA ARG A 237 12.80 5.43 -5.28
C ARG A 237 13.07 4.70 -3.96
N ASN A 238 12.12 3.88 -3.57
CA ASN A 238 12.25 2.94 -2.46
C ASN A 238 12.88 1.63 -2.95
N GLU A 239 13.15 0.71 -2.03
CA GLU A 239 13.73 -0.60 -2.32
C GLU A 239 12.89 -1.41 -3.32
N LEU A 240 11.56 -1.34 -3.20
CA LEU A 240 10.62 -1.98 -4.13
C LEU A 240 10.87 -1.51 -5.58
N ILE A 241 11.00 -0.20 -5.80
CA ILE A 241 11.25 0.37 -7.12
C ILE A 241 12.61 -0.03 -7.66
N GLU A 242 13.67 0.05 -6.85
CA GLU A 242 15.02 -0.29 -7.29
C GLU A 242 15.17 -1.78 -7.60
N ASN A 243 14.52 -2.65 -6.82
CA ASN A 243 14.48 -4.09 -7.08
C ASN A 243 13.76 -4.38 -8.40
N GLU A 244 12.60 -3.75 -8.64
CA GLU A 244 11.83 -3.95 -9.87
C GLU A 244 12.59 -3.43 -11.11
N ILE A 245 13.19 -2.24 -11.02
CA ILE A 245 14.06 -1.68 -12.06
C ILE A 245 15.22 -2.63 -12.35
N THR A 246 15.90 -3.14 -11.32
CA THR A 246 17.04 -4.06 -11.46
C THR A 246 16.63 -5.38 -12.12
N ASN A 247 15.46 -5.91 -11.77
CA ASN A 247 14.92 -7.11 -12.39
C ASN A 247 14.58 -6.89 -13.87
N ILE A 248 13.93 -5.77 -14.21
CA ILE A 248 13.59 -5.42 -15.59
C ILE A 248 14.85 -5.16 -16.43
N ARG A 249 15.89 -4.52 -15.87
CA ARG A 249 17.17 -4.23 -16.54
C ARG A 249 17.87 -5.46 -17.11
N LYS A 250 17.69 -6.64 -16.50
CA LYS A 250 18.30 -7.89 -16.96
C LYS A 250 17.75 -8.36 -18.32
N LYS A 251 16.62 -7.81 -18.79
CA LYS A 251 16.01 -8.22 -20.06
C LYS A 251 16.77 -7.61 -21.24
N ARG A 252 17.07 -8.43 -22.25
CA ARG A 252 17.82 -8.06 -23.46
C ARG A 252 17.37 -6.72 -24.08
N ARG A 253 16.06 -6.54 -24.30
CA ARG A 253 15.48 -5.31 -24.88
C ARG A 253 15.75 -4.05 -24.05
N ILE A 254 15.91 -4.19 -22.74
CA ILE A 254 16.22 -3.07 -21.84
C ILE A 254 17.72 -2.74 -21.90
N ILE A 255 18.59 -3.75 -21.94
CA ILE A 255 20.02 -3.57 -22.15
C ILE A 255 20.30 -2.84 -23.48
N GLU A 256 19.66 -3.28 -24.56
CA GLU A 256 19.75 -2.62 -25.87
C GLU A 256 19.29 -1.17 -25.81
N TYR A 257 18.17 -0.91 -25.13
CA TYR A 257 17.65 0.45 -24.93
C TYR A 257 18.64 1.34 -24.15
N GLU A 258 19.24 0.85 -23.07
CA GLU A 258 20.19 1.63 -22.27
C GLU A 258 21.52 1.87 -22.99
N ASN A 259 22.03 0.87 -23.71
CA ASN A 259 23.23 1.01 -24.54
C ASN A 259 23.05 2.08 -25.61
N LYS A 260 21.89 2.07 -26.28
CA LYS A 260 21.53 3.10 -27.27
C LYS A 260 21.44 4.47 -26.59
N LEU A 261 20.68 4.61 -25.50
CA LEU A 261 20.60 5.88 -24.76
C LEU A 261 21.98 6.43 -24.37
N MET A 262 22.91 5.57 -23.92
CA MET A 262 24.27 5.98 -23.55
C MET A 262 25.08 6.44 -24.76
N TYR A 263 24.98 5.76 -25.89
CA TYR A 263 25.62 6.15 -27.14
C TYR A 263 25.14 7.53 -27.61
N PHE A 264 23.83 7.78 -27.62
CA PHE A 264 23.28 9.07 -28.03
C PHE A 264 23.56 10.22 -27.07
N ARG A 265 23.63 9.97 -25.76
CA ARG A 265 24.08 11.02 -24.81
C ARG A 265 25.50 11.53 -25.11
N LYS A 266 26.33 10.74 -25.80
CA LYS A 266 27.67 11.16 -26.24
C LYS A 266 27.64 11.89 -27.59
N LEU A 267 26.59 11.72 -28.37
CA LEU A 267 26.39 12.36 -29.67
C LEU A 267 25.45 13.56 -29.50
N ASN A 268 26.03 14.74 -29.30
CA ASN A 268 25.27 15.99 -29.38
C ASN A 268 24.79 16.17 -30.84
N ASN A 269 23.48 16.26 -31.06
CA ASN A 269 22.77 16.70 -32.27
C ASN A 269 22.13 15.63 -33.17
N ILE A 270 20.95 15.12 -32.79
CA ILE A 270 19.97 14.61 -33.76
C ILE A 270 18.62 15.25 -33.44
N LYS A 271 18.01 15.88 -34.45
CA LYS A 271 17.00 16.94 -34.27
C LYS A 271 15.58 16.61 -34.73
N TYR A 272 15.27 15.43 -35.27
CA TYR A 272 13.92 15.22 -35.82
C TYR A 272 13.47 13.76 -35.94
N CYS A 273 12.25 13.45 -35.49
CA CYS A 273 11.59 12.14 -35.67
C CYS A 273 10.45 12.26 -36.67
N GLU A 274 10.46 11.51 -37.75
CA GLU A 274 9.41 11.67 -38.76
C GLU A 274 8.06 11.06 -38.34
N ILE A 275 8.06 10.17 -37.33
CA ILE A 275 6.84 9.60 -36.74
C ILE A 275 6.24 10.57 -35.71
N CYS A 276 7.11 11.22 -34.95
CA CYS A 276 6.80 12.11 -33.85
C CYS A 276 7.26 13.51 -34.32
N PHE A 277 6.41 14.32 -34.99
CA PHE A 277 6.71 15.67 -35.57
C PHE A 277 7.29 16.73 -34.58
N GLU A 278 7.71 16.31 -33.39
CA GLU A 278 8.27 17.13 -32.35
C GLU A 278 9.79 17.19 -32.49
N ASN A 279 10.29 18.41 -32.67
CA ASN A 279 11.71 18.73 -32.55
C ASN A 279 12.13 18.56 -31.07
N ASP A 280 13.43 18.27 -30.84
CA ASP A 280 14.10 18.23 -29.53
C ASP A 280 13.93 16.98 -28.64
N LYS A 281 13.53 15.83 -29.19
CA LYS A 281 13.57 14.54 -28.45
C LYS A 281 14.87 13.78 -28.67
N LEU A 282 15.30 13.02 -27.64
CA LEU A 282 16.44 12.10 -27.76
C LEU A 282 16.11 10.94 -28.72
N HIS A 283 16.94 10.74 -29.73
CA HIS A 283 16.83 9.68 -30.74
C HIS A 283 17.54 8.38 -30.35
N LEU A 284 17.04 7.24 -30.85
CA LEU A 284 17.56 5.89 -30.67
C LEU A 284 17.65 5.19 -32.04
N LEU A 285 18.86 4.75 -32.42
CA LEU A 285 19.15 3.99 -33.63
C LEU A 285 18.58 2.57 -33.49
N MET A 286 17.72 2.15 -34.40
CA MET A 286 17.26 0.77 -34.51
C MET A 286 18.36 -0.14 -35.09
N GLU A 287 18.25 -1.46 -34.94
CA GLU A 287 19.22 -2.39 -35.54
C GLU A 287 19.32 -2.26 -37.07
N CYS A 288 18.25 -1.77 -37.71
CA CYS A 288 18.18 -1.47 -39.14
C CYS A 288 18.74 -0.11 -39.55
N GLY A 289 19.34 0.64 -38.63
CA GLY A 289 19.93 1.94 -38.91
C GLY A 289 18.95 3.11 -39.00
N HIS A 290 17.66 2.91 -38.72
CA HIS A 290 16.68 4.01 -38.66
C HIS A 290 16.66 4.67 -37.27
N ASP A 291 16.62 6.00 -37.24
CA ASP A 291 16.50 6.77 -36.00
C ASP A 291 15.05 7.03 -35.62
N ILE A 292 14.69 6.74 -34.37
CA ILE A 292 13.37 7.08 -33.82
C ILE A 292 13.52 7.71 -32.44
N CYS A 293 12.65 8.65 -32.06
CA CYS A 293 12.75 9.25 -30.73
C CYS A 293 12.47 8.21 -29.63
N LYS A 294 12.92 8.50 -28.40
CA LYS A 294 12.72 7.66 -27.22
C LYS A 294 11.26 7.23 -27.04
N ASP A 295 10.31 8.15 -27.20
CA ASP A 295 8.88 7.85 -27.02
C ASP A 295 8.36 6.93 -28.12
N CYS A 296 8.78 7.18 -29.36
CA CYS A 296 8.46 6.35 -30.51
C CYS A 296 9.05 4.92 -30.34
N PHE A 297 10.31 4.76 -29.88
CA PHE A 297 10.94 3.46 -29.57
C PHE A 297 10.20 2.67 -28.49
N VAL A 298 9.63 3.36 -27.51
CA VAL A 298 8.83 2.75 -26.44
C VAL A 298 7.46 2.26 -26.95
N LYS A 299 6.91 2.92 -27.98
CA LYS A 299 5.60 2.58 -28.56
C LYS A 299 5.67 1.49 -29.62
N VAL A 300 6.70 1.51 -30.47
CA VAL A 300 6.80 0.61 -31.62
C VAL A 300 7.55 -0.67 -31.24
N GLU A 301 6.94 -1.83 -31.51
CA GLU A 301 7.59 -3.14 -31.31
C GLU A 301 8.56 -3.51 -32.42
N LYS A 302 8.39 -2.88 -33.58
CA LYS A 302 9.19 -3.01 -34.80
C LYS A 302 9.44 -1.61 -35.36
N CYS A 303 10.56 -1.39 -36.01
CA CYS A 303 10.83 -0.17 -36.73
C CYS A 303 9.72 0.07 -37.78
N PRO A 304 9.09 1.26 -37.82
CA PRO A 304 7.98 1.51 -38.72
C PRO A 304 8.40 1.60 -40.19
N TYR A 305 9.69 1.80 -40.47
CA TYR A 305 10.22 1.92 -41.82
C TYR A 305 10.54 0.57 -42.47
N CYS A 306 11.21 -0.35 -41.76
CA CYS A 306 11.57 -1.67 -42.28
C CYS A 306 10.65 -2.81 -41.82
N ARG A 307 9.81 -2.59 -40.78
CA ARG A 307 9.04 -3.62 -40.06
C ARG A 307 9.86 -4.79 -39.51
N CYS A 308 11.16 -4.59 -39.39
CA CYS A 308 12.06 -5.32 -38.52
C CYS A 308 11.98 -4.66 -37.13
#